data_AF-A0A8T5I3Y5-F1
#
_entry.id   AF-A0A8T5I3Y5-F1
#
_cell.length_a   1.000
_cell.length_b   1.000
_cell.length_c   1.000
_cell.angle_alpha   90.00
_cell.angle_beta   90.00
_cell.angle_gamma   90.00
#
_symmetry.space_group_name_H-M   'P 1'
#
loop_
_entity.id
_entity.type
_entity.pdbx_description
1 polymer ?
#
loop_
_entity_poly.entity_id
_entity_poly.type
_entity_poly.pdbx_seq_one_letter_code
_entity_poly.pdbx_strand_id
1 'polypeptide(L)' 'MDKIYVYCKTCGKKVKAIILTKHEREYDDSISGYRRYGMVRILQHNIGFRKNCIDTSQIKALVESDSKDTDGVLN' A
#
# COMPACT_ATOMS: atom_id res chain seq x y z
N MET A 1 -14.16 5.93 -1.51
CA MET A 1 -12.89 5.31 -1.95
C MET A 1 -11.97 5.23 -0.75
N ASP A 2 -11.69 4.01 -0.28
CA ASP A 2 -10.85 3.77 0.89
C ASP A 2 -9.41 4.17 0.60
N LYS A 3 -8.83 4.96 1.52
CA LYS A 3 -7.44 5.40 1.46
C LYS A 3 -6.61 4.53 2.39
N ILE A 4 -5.52 4.00 1.88
CA ILE A 4 -4.55 3.22 2.66
C ILE A 4 -3.17 3.87 2.60
N TYR A 5 -2.27 3.35 3.42
CA TYR A 5 -0.84 3.65 3.32
C TYR A 5 -0.10 2.43 2.82
N VAL A 6 0.85 2.65 1.92
CA VAL A 6 1.72 1.63 1.34
C VAL A 6 3.14 2.19 1.26
N TYR A 7 4.14 1.32 1.14
CA TYR A 7 5.49 1.76 0.81
C TYR A 7 5.65 1.98 -0.68
N CYS A 8 6.14 3.15 -1.06
CA CYS A 8 6.53 3.43 -2.43
C CYS A 8 7.77 2.58 -2.76
N LYS A 9 7.69 1.73 -3.81
CA LYS A 9 8.81 0.89 -4.23
C LYS A 9 10.04 1.70 -4.67
N THR A 10 9.84 2.93 -5.13
CA THR A 10 10.93 3.80 -5.62
C THR A 10 11.72 4.47 -4.51
N CYS A 11 11.07 4.89 -3.42
CA CYS A 11 11.73 5.66 -2.35
C CYS A 11 11.66 5.01 -0.97
N GLY A 12 10.97 3.88 -0.82
CA GLY A 12 10.78 3.16 0.44
C GLY A 12 9.94 3.92 1.47
N LYS A 13 9.40 5.10 1.13
CA LYS A 13 8.63 5.92 2.07
C LYS A 13 7.17 5.50 2.09
N LYS A 14 6.55 5.65 3.26
CA LYS A 14 5.10 5.53 3.45
C LYS A 14 4.37 6.60 2.65
N VAL A 15 3.52 6.17 1.73
CA VAL A 15 2.72 7.04 0.85
C VAL A 15 1.24 6.70 0.96
N LYS A 16 0.39 7.69 0.71
CA LYS A 16 -1.06 7.47 0.61
C LYS A 16 -1.37 6.84 -0.74
N ALA A 17 -2.26 5.86 -0.74
CA ALA A 17 -2.79 5.24 -1.95
C ALA A 17 -4.30 5.07 -1.85
N ILE A 18 -4.96 4.99 -3.00
CA ILE A 18 -6.37 4.63 -3.11
C ILE A 18 -6.49 3.20 -3.63
N ILE A 19 -7.41 2.46 -3.06
CA ILE A 19 -7.74 1.12 -3.54
C ILE A 19 -8.55 1.26 -4.84
N LEU A 20 -8.06 0.64 -5.92
CA LEU A 20 -8.77 0.54 -7.20
C LEU A 20 -9.57 -0.76 -7.27
N THR A 21 -8.94 -1.87 -6.90
CA THR A 21 -9.56 -3.20 -6.87
C THR A 21 -9.10 -3.97 -5.63
N LYS A 22 -9.90 -4.93 -5.20
CA LYS A 22 -9.54 -5.88 -4.14
C LYS A 22 -9.58 -7.29 -4.73
N HIS A 23 -8.55 -8.09 -4.51
CA HIS A 23 -8.51 -9.51 -4.88
C HIS A 23 -9.26 -10.35 -3.85
N GLU A 24 -9.19 -11.68 -3.94
CA GLU A 24 -9.70 -12.57 -2.91
C GLU A 24 -8.88 -12.45 -1.61
N ARG A 25 -9.53 -12.77 -0.50
CA ARG A 25 -8.90 -12.78 0.82
C ARG A 25 -8.17 -14.11 0.98
N GLU A 26 -6.90 -14.05 1.35
CA GLU A 26 -6.03 -15.21 1.50
C GLU A 26 -5.61 -15.34 2.96
N TYR A 27 -5.57 -16.55 3.48
CA TYR A 27 -4.97 -16.82 4.78
C TYR A 27 -3.44 -16.86 4.63
N ASP A 28 -2.74 -16.26 5.58
CA ASP A 28 -1.28 -16.23 5.63
C ASP A 28 -0.80 -16.80 6.97
N ASP A 29 -0.18 -17.97 6.89
CA ASP A 29 0.39 -18.68 8.04
C ASP A 29 1.47 -17.87 8.77
N SER A 30 2.21 -16.99 8.07
CA SER A 30 3.31 -16.22 8.65
C SER A 30 2.84 -15.15 9.64
N ILE A 31 1.62 -14.64 9.46
CA ILE A 31 0.96 -13.73 10.40
C ILE A 31 -0.18 -14.40 11.16
N SER A 32 -0.41 -15.70 10.93
CA SER A 32 -1.54 -16.48 11.49
C SER A 32 -2.87 -15.73 11.37
N GLY A 33 -3.12 -15.17 10.19
CA GLY A 33 -4.22 -14.25 9.95
C GLY A 33 -4.56 -14.15 8.47
N TYR A 34 -5.47 -13.24 8.12
CA TYR A 34 -5.84 -13.05 6.73
C TYR A 34 -5.25 -11.77 6.17
N ARG A 35 -4.87 -11.85 4.91
CA ARG A 35 -4.42 -10.73 4.10
C ARG A 35 -5.22 -10.64 2.82
N ARG A 36 -5.34 -9.44 2.30
CA ARG A 36 -6.00 -9.18 1.02
C ARG A 36 -5.14 -8.24 0.22
N TYR A 37 -4.78 -8.68 -0.98
CA TYR A 37 -4.12 -7.83 -1.94
C TYR A 37 -5.15 -7.07 -2.78
N GLY A 38 -4.72 -5.96 -3.35
CA GLY A 38 -5.50 -5.19 -4.29
C GLY A 38 -4.59 -4.34 -5.17
N MET A 39 -5.14 -3.84 -6.28
CA MET A 39 -4.45 -2.82 -7.04
C MET A 39 -4.73 -1.47 -6.39
N VAL A 40 -3.68 -0.71 -6.14
CA VAL A 40 -3.78 0.62 -5.55
C VAL A 40 -3.09 1.64 -6.42
N ARG A 41 -3.65 2.84 -6.49
CA ARG A 41 -3.02 4.00 -7.14
C ARG A 41 -2.42 4.89 -6.07
N ILE A 42 -1.12 5.13 -6.14
CA ILE A 42 -0.43 6.04 -5.24
C ILE A 42 -0.91 7.47 -5.51
N LEU A 43 -1.32 8.17 -4.45
CA LEU A 43 -1.69 9.58 -4.47
C LEU A 43 -0.45 10.39 -4.13
N GLN A 44 0.33 10.73 -5.16
CA GLN A 44 1.44 11.69 -5.23
C GLN A 44 2.09 12.17 -3.90
N HIS A 45 3.40 11.95 -3.78
CA HIS A 45 4.21 12.30 -2.62
C HIS A 45 4.87 13.69 -2.78
N ASN A 46 4.51 14.64 -1.91
CA ASN A 46 5.12 15.98 -1.84
C ASN A 46 6.28 16.00 -0.84
N ILE A 47 7.45 15.49 -1.23
CA ILE A 47 8.68 15.83 -0.51
C ILE A 47 9.58 16.63 -1.44
N GLY A 48 9.87 17.86 -1.01
CA GLY A 48 10.81 18.76 -1.67
C GLY A 48 12.13 18.05 -1.97
N PHE A 49 12.72 18.44 -3.11
CA PHE A 49 14.00 18.00 -3.68
C PHE A 49 14.02 16.89 -4.72
N ARG A 50 12.90 16.22 -5.05
CA ARG A 50 12.80 15.49 -6.34
C ARG A 50 11.46 15.77 -7.01
N LYS A 51 11.48 16.62 -8.05
CA LYS A 51 10.34 16.92 -8.93
C LYS A 51 9.68 15.68 -9.58
N ASN A 52 10.24 14.48 -9.42
CA ASN A 52 9.89 13.30 -10.23
C ASN A 52 9.57 12.02 -9.42
N CYS A 53 8.99 12.09 -8.21
CA CYS A 53 8.35 10.91 -7.60
C CYS A 53 6.83 10.95 -7.81
N ILE A 54 6.44 11.17 -9.07
CA ILE A 54 5.07 10.99 -9.54
C ILE A 54 4.91 9.51 -9.88
N ASP A 55 5.18 8.64 -8.89
CA ASP A 55 4.81 7.25 -9.07
C ASP A 55 3.30 7.18 -8.88
N THR A 56 2.57 7.39 -9.98
CA THR A 56 1.12 7.18 -10.07
C THR A 56 0.81 5.76 -10.54
N SER A 57 1.82 4.88 -10.55
CA SER A 57 1.65 3.51 -10.98
C SER A 57 0.60 2.81 -10.13
N GLN A 58 -0.13 1.94 -10.81
CA GLN A 58 -1.00 1.01 -10.13
C GLN A 58 -0.11 -0.14 -9.66
N ILE A 59 -0.02 -0.34 -8.36
CA ILE A 59 0.77 -1.42 -7.77
C ILE A 59 -0.14 -2.41 -7.07
N LYS A 60 0.23 -3.69 -7.11
CA LYS A 60 -0.33 -4.69 -6.19
C LYS A 60 0.21 -4.39 -4.80
N ALA A 61 -0.69 -4.13 -3.85
CA ALA A 61 -0.35 -3.88 -2.46
C ALA A 61 -1.36 -4.57 -1.53
N LEU A 62 -0.98 -4.74 -0.26
CA LEU A 62 -1.92 -5.15 0.77
C LEU A 62 -2.94 -4.02 0.99
N VAL A 63 -4.21 -4.38 0.94
CA VAL A 63 -5.34 -3.46 1.11
C VAL A 63 -6.12 -3.74 2.37
N GLU A 64 -6.07 -4.98 2.84
CA GLU A 64 -6.58 -5.41 4.14
C GLU A 64 -5.59 -6.43 4.71
N SER A 65 -5.28 -6.31 5.99
CA SER A 65 -4.51 -7.29 6.75
C SER A 65 -4.94 -7.15 8.20
N ASP A 66 -4.97 -8.28 8.91
CA ASP A 66 -5.19 -8.32 10.36
C ASP A 66 -3.95 -7.83 11.12
N SER A 67 -2.84 -7.56 10.41
CA SER A 67 -1.58 -7.07 10.96
C SER A 67 -1.12 -5.75 10.30
N LYS A 68 -0.46 -4.90 11.09
CA LYS A 68 0.20 -3.67 10.64
C LYS A 68 1.60 -3.60 11.23
N ASP A 69 2.51 -2.98 10.50
CA ASP A 69 3.85 -2.68 11.00
C ASP A 69 3.85 -1.50 11.98
N THR A 70 5.03 -1.18 12.53
CA THR A 70 5.25 -0.07 13.46
C THR A 70 4.89 1.30 12.89
N ASP A 71 4.92 1.43 11.55
CA ASP A 71 4.54 2.64 10.83
C ASP A 71 3.06 2.64 10.44
N GLY A 72 2.27 1.64 10.85
CA GLY A 72 0.85 1.52 10.55
C GLY A 72 0.54 1.21 9.09
N VAL A 73 1.52 0.71 8.33
CA VAL A 73 1.35 0.13 6.99
C VAL A 73 0.92 -1.33 7.15
N LEU A 74 0.01 -1.79 6.29
CA LEU A 74 -0.47 -3.17 6.32
C LEU A 74 0.68 -4.14 6.03
N ASN A 75 0.84 -5.15 6.88
CA ASN A 75 1.85 -6.21 6.78
C ASN A 75 1.18 -7.57 6.60
#